data_AF-A0A8B7JQJ9-F1
#
_entry.id   AF-A0A8B7JQJ9-F1
#
_cell.length_a   1.000
_cell.length_b   1.000
_cell.length_c   1.000
_cell.angle_alpha   90.00
_cell.angle_beta   90.00
_cell.angle_gamma   90.00
#
_symmetry.space_group_name_H-M   'P 1'
#
loop_
_entity.id
_entity.type
_entity.pdbx_description
1 polymer ?
#
loop_
_entity_poly.entity_id
_entity_poly.type
_entity_poly.pdbx_seq_one_letter_code
_entity_poly.pdbx_strand_id
1 'polypeptide(L)'
;MENEDMLKILKQLHDLGPWDDSPLLLVHVQRSCLLRSLLQPESLRLDWLCLAVSHDAPQRTNTVDAEGNPRPRSHLFTWGYSQLILLLIKLPADFVTKEKMADICKSYGFWPGYLFLCLELDRRTEAFTNIGHLDDLSLLNGEAGLIPETTEEWKFLLHLAENHSAASHHHSIHNGNAVSNGSPSWENCITVENISLLLAKAIGPNRALPLLQECGFSLELSERFTSVCEILRIAEKRQRALIQSMLERCDRFLWSQQA
;
A
#
# COMPACT_ATOMS: atom_id res chain seq x y z
N MET A 1 8.63 22.16 26.48
CA MET A 1 9.78 21.53 25.79
C MET A 1 9.97 22.31 24.51
N GLU A 2 11.14 22.89 24.30
CA GLU A 2 11.41 23.69 23.10
C GLU A 2 11.57 22.77 21.88
N ASN A 3 11.27 23.26 20.67
CA ASN A 3 11.35 22.44 19.44
C ASN A 3 12.76 21.86 19.23
N GLU A 4 13.80 22.56 19.69
CA GLU A 4 15.19 22.10 19.62
C GLU A 4 15.46 20.90 20.53
N ASP A 5 14.87 20.87 21.73
CA ASP A 5 14.97 19.74 22.65
C ASP A 5 14.21 18.52 22.10
N MET A 6 13.04 18.75 21.49
CA MET A 6 12.29 17.69 20.81
C MET A 6 13.10 17.08 19.67
N LEU A 7 13.73 17.91 18.82
CA LEU A 7 14.58 17.43 17.74
C LEU A 7 15.81 16.69 18.25
N LYS A 8 16.43 17.13 19.35
CA LYS A 8 17.53 16.38 19.99
C LYS A 8 17.08 15.00 20.45
N ILE A 9 15.89 14.88 21.05
CA ILE A 9 15.35 13.59 21.48
C ILE A 9 14.94 12.73 20.27
N LEU A 10 14.30 13.31 19.25
CA LEU A 10 13.96 12.60 18.00
C LEU A 10 15.22 12.05 17.33
N LYS A 11 16.29 12.84 17.27
CA LYS A 11 17.59 12.40 16.76
C LYS A 11 18.19 11.28 17.60
N GLN A 12 18.19 11.41 18.93
CA GLN A 12 18.66 10.33 19.80
C GLN A 12 17.84 9.04 19.61
N LEU A 13 16.52 9.14 19.49
CA LEU A 13 15.66 7.99 19.22
C LEU A 13 15.99 7.37 17.87
N HIS A 14 16.09 8.19 16.81
CA HIS A 14 16.51 7.79 15.47
C HIS A 14 17.85 7.03 15.47
N ASP A 15 18.83 7.56 16.21
CA ASP A 15 20.21 7.05 16.23
C ASP A 15 20.37 5.80 17.13
N LEU A 16 19.39 5.45 17.96
CA LEU A 16 19.41 4.28 18.87
C LEU A 16 19.29 2.90 18.17
N GLY A 17 19.37 2.83 16.84
CA GLY A 17 19.69 1.60 16.11
C GLY A 17 18.69 1.17 15.03
N PRO A 18 18.96 0.04 14.35
CA PRO A 18 18.31 -0.31 13.09
C PRO A 18 16.83 -0.62 13.31
N TRP A 19 16.01 0.12 12.59
CA TRP A 19 14.55 0.06 12.58
C TRP A 19 13.97 -1.04 11.69
N ASP A 20 14.85 -1.88 11.12
CA ASP A 20 14.47 -3.00 10.26
C ASP A 20 13.75 -4.09 11.06
N ASP A 21 12.87 -4.82 10.36
CA ASP A 21 12.00 -5.92 10.81
C ASP A 21 12.76 -7.13 11.37
N SER A 22 13.64 -6.91 12.35
CA SER A 22 14.26 -7.97 13.12
C SER A 22 13.19 -8.61 14.01
N PRO A 23 13.06 -9.96 14.04
CA PRO A 23 11.97 -10.68 14.71
C PRO A 23 12.04 -10.64 16.26
N LEU A 24 12.81 -9.72 16.83
CA LEU A 24 12.88 -9.52 18.28
C LEU A 24 11.70 -8.64 18.72
N LEU A 25 10.49 -9.22 18.71
CA LEU A 25 9.24 -8.64 19.22
C LEU A 25 9.42 -7.91 20.57
N LEU A 26 10.29 -8.43 21.44
CA LEU A 26 10.60 -7.84 22.75
C LEU A 26 11.19 -6.42 22.65
N VAL A 27 12.06 -6.16 21.67
CA VAL A 27 12.69 -4.85 21.51
C VAL A 27 11.70 -3.84 20.92
N HIS A 28 10.84 -4.26 20.00
CA HIS A 28 9.77 -3.42 19.46
C HIS A 28 8.74 -3.02 20.53
N VAL A 29 8.38 -3.95 21.42
CA VAL A 29 7.47 -3.70 22.55
C VAL A 29 8.11 -2.73 23.55
N GLN A 30 9.36 -2.97 23.96
CA GLN A 30 10.07 -2.07 24.89
C GLN A 30 10.21 -0.65 24.33
N ARG A 31 10.52 -0.51 23.03
CA ARG A 31 10.59 0.79 22.34
C ARG A 31 9.24 1.49 22.27
N SER A 32 8.18 0.75 21.94
CA SER A 32 6.82 1.28 21.91
C SER A 32 6.38 1.79 23.29
N CYS A 33 6.74 1.08 24.36
CA CYS A 33 6.49 1.51 25.74
C CYS A 33 7.26 2.79 26.11
N LEU A 34 8.55 2.90 25.73
CA LEU A 34 9.35 4.09 25.95
C LEU A 34 8.76 5.31 25.21
N LEU A 35 8.44 5.15 23.92
CA LEU A 35 7.78 6.21 23.14
C LEU A 35 6.45 6.63 23.76
N ARG A 36 5.60 5.67 24.16
CA ARG A 36 4.33 5.99 24.83
C ARG A 36 4.54 6.78 26.12
N SER A 37 5.59 6.48 26.89
CA SER A 37 5.92 7.20 28.12
C SER A 37 6.45 8.62 27.84
N LEU A 38 7.25 8.79 26.79
CA LEU A 38 7.80 10.10 26.39
C LEU A 38 6.73 11.02 25.79
N LEU A 39 5.73 10.45 25.14
CA LEU A 39 4.64 11.16 24.45
C LEU A 39 3.43 11.41 25.37
N GLN A 40 3.67 11.52 26.68
CA GLN A 40 2.68 11.99 27.64
C GLN A 40 2.93 13.47 27.95
N PRO A 41 1.94 14.38 27.77
CA PRO A 41 0.55 14.13 27.34
C PRO A 41 0.38 13.86 25.83
N GLU A 42 -0.73 13.25 25.43
CA GLU A 42 -1.04 12.85 24.05
C GLU A 42 -0.98 14.00 23.03
N SER A 43 -1.17 15.25 23.46
CA SER A 43 -0.97 16.44 22.63
C SER A 43 0.45 16.51 22.04
N LEU A 44 1.48 16.07 22.79
CA LEU A 44 2.86 16.03 22.30
C LEU A 44 3.03 15.08 21.13
N ARG A 45 2.17 14.06 20.98
CA ARG A 45 2.28 13.11 19.88
C ARG A 45 2.09 13.77 18.52
N LEU A 46 1.14 14.71 18.43
CA LEU A 46 0.90 15.47 17.20
C LEU A 46 2.03 16.44 16.92
N ASP A 47 2.54 17.13 17.94
CA ASP A 47 3.68 18.05 17.80
C ASP A 47 4.94 17.32 17.33
N TRP A 48 5.22 16.15 17.90
CA TRP A 48 6.35 15.31 17.53
C TRP A 48 6.19 14.75 16.12
N LEU A 49 4.98 14.34 15.73
CA LEU A 49 4.71 13.90 14.38
C LEU A 49 4.91 15.03 13.37
N CYS A 50 4.37 16.22 13.64
CA CYS A 50 4.57 17.41 12.81
C CYS A 50 6.06 17.72 12.62
N LEU A 51 6.83 17.73 13.72
CA LEU A 51 8.26 17.97 13.66
C LEU A 51 8.99 16.89 12.85
N ALA A 52 8.72 15.62 13.13
CA ALA A 52 9.37 14.51 12.46
C ALA A 52 9.08 14.48 10.94
N VAL A 53 7.82 14.72 10.56
CA VAL A 53 7.38 14.74 9.15
C VAL A 53 7.92 15.96 8.40
N SER A 54 8.16 17.08 9.10
CA SER A 54 8.72 18.30 8.50
C SER A 54 10.25 18.28 8.33
N HIS A 55 10.96 17.50 9.16
CA HIS A 55 12.41 17.47 9.19
C HIS A 55 12.98 16.62 8.04
N ASP A 56 13.89 17.20 7.25
CA ASP A 56 14.43 16.59 6.03
C ASP A 56 13.34 16.04 5.11
N ALA A 57 12.20 16.74 5.06
CA ALA A 57 11.10 16.40 4.18
C ALA A 57 11.47 16.71 2.71
N PRO A 58 11.05 15.87 1.76
CA PRO A 58 11.08 16.23 0.35
C PRO A 58 10.35 17.54 0.09
N GLN A 59 10.72 18.21 -1.00
CA GLN A 59 9.97 19.40 -1.42
C GLN A 59 8.51 19.02 -1.68
N ARG A 60 7.58 19.84 -1.18
CA ARG A 60 6.14 19.58 -1.27
C ARG A 60 5.67 19.39 -2.73
N THR A 61 6.25 20.14 -3.67
CA THR A 61 5.97 20.00 -5.11
C THR A 61 6.39 18.66 -5.71
N ASN A 62 7.22 17.87 -5.01
CA ASN A 62 7.59 16.52 -5.44
C ASN A 62 6.59 15.47 -4.92
N THR A 63 5.84 15.78 -3.87
CA THR A 63 4.96 14.81 -3.20
C THR A 63 3.48 15.04 -3.47
N VAL A 64 3.05 16.28 -3.63
CA VAL A 64 1.65 16.65 -3.93
C VAL A 64 1.54 17.40 -5.28
N ASP A 65 0.44 17.19 -5.98
CA ASP A 65 0.05 17.99 -7.15
C ASP A 65 -0.62 19.33 -6.74
N ALA A 66 -1.15 20.07 -7.71
CA ALA A 66 -1.77 21.38 -7.46
C ALA A 66 -3.13 21.26 -6.75
N GLU A 67 -3.79 20.14 -6.94
CA GLU A 67 -5.09 19.79 -6.37
C GLU A 67 -4.97 19.17 -4.96
N GLY A 68 -3.74 18.83 -4.53
CA GLY A 68 -3.42 18.24 -3.24
C GLY A 68 -3.45 16.71 -3.22
N ASN A 69 -3.50 16.05 -4.37
CA ASN A 69 -3.38 14.61 -4.51
C ASN A 69 -1.91 14.17 -4.57
N PRO A 70 -1.62 12.89 -4.32
CA PRO A 70 -0.30 12.33 -4.50
C PRO A 70 0.21 12.49 -5.93
N ARG A 71 1.52 12.75 -6.07
CA ARG A 71 2.18 12.61 -7.37
C ARG A 71 2.51 11.14 -7.63
N PRO A 72 2.58 10.73 -8.91
CA PRO A 72 3.05 9.39 -9.25
C PRO A 72 4.37 9.06 -8.55
N ARG A 73 4.38 7.92 -7.87
CA ARG A 73 5.52 7.35 -7.13
C ARG A 73 6.12 8.22 -6.03
N SER A 74 5.42 9.27 -5.58
CA SER A 74 5.97 10.12 -4.52
C SER A 74 6.08 9.46 -3.15
N HIS A 75 5.39 8.34 -2.93
CA HIS A 75 5.53 7.56 -1.70
C HIS A 75 6.91 6.90 -1.55
N LEU A 76 7.72 6.87 -2.63
CA LEU A 76 9.09 6.33 -2.63
C LEU A 76 10.15 7.35 -2.19
N PHE A 77 9.78 8.62 -2.00
CA PHE A 77 10.72 9.58 -1.42
C PHE A 77 11.09 9.19 0.01
N THR A 78 12.32 9.51 0.39
CA THR A 78 12.82 9.24 1.74
C THR A 78 12.58 10.45 2.65
N TRP A 79 12.19 10.18 3.90
CA TRP A 79 12.11 11.16 4.98
C TRP A 79 13.22 10.85 5.97
N GLY A 80 13.87 11.89 6.51
CA GLY A 80 14.94 11.74 7.49
C GLY A 80 14.54 10.88 8.69
N TYR A 81 13.30 11.01 9.16
CA TYR A 81 12.74 10.24 10.28
C TYR A 81 11.66 9.23 9.87
N SER A 82 11.67 8.73 8.62
CA SER A 82 10.65 7.82 8.07
C SER A 82 10.18 6.71 9.02
N GLN A 83 11.12 5.99 9.63
CA GLN A 83 10.81 4.88 10.55
C GLN A 83 10.17 5.33 11.87
N LEU A 84 10.68 6.43 12.43
CA LEU A 84 10.12 7.00 13.65
C LEU A 84 8.71 7.55 13.41
N ILE A 85 8.48 8.21 12.26
CA ILE A 85 7.15 8.68 11.84
C ILE A 85 6.17 7.49 11.79
N LEU A 86 6.53 6.39 11.13
CA LEU A 86 5.68 5.19 11.05
C LEU A 86 5.38 4.59 12.42
N LEU A 87 6.35 4.59 13.34
CA LEU A 87 6.13 4.11 14.70
C LEU A 87 5.17 5.01 15.48
N LEU A 88 5.33 6.33 15.40
CA LEU A 88 4.43 7.29 16.04
C LEU A 88 2.99 7.10 15.56
N ILE A 89 2.82 6.87 14.26
CA ILE A 89 1.54 6.61 13.62
C ILE A 89 0.95 5.26 14.08
N LYS A 90 1.75 4.20 14.20
CA LYS A 90 1.30 2.86 14.64
C LYS A 90 0.95 2.77 16.13
N LEU A 91 1.27 3.78 16.94
CA LEU A 91 0.87 3.78 18.35
C LEU A 91 -0.67 3.84 18.48
N PRO A 92 -1.28 3.14 19.44
CA PRO A 92 -2.69 3.29 19.74
C PRO A 92 -3.01 4.74 20.11
N ALA A 93 -4.07 5.27 19.51
CA ALA A 93 -4.61 6.59 19.76
C ALA A 93 -6.13 6.53 19.54
N ASP A 94 -6.85 7.53 20.06
CA ASP A 94 -8.27 7.67 19.74
C ASP A 94 -8.49 8.07 18.27
N PHE A 95 -9.75 7.93 17.82
CA PHE A 95 -10.12 8.21 16.44
C PHE A 95 -9.76 9.65 16.02
N VAL A 96 -10.03 10.62 16.90
CA VAL A 96 -9.77 12.05 16.65
C VAL A 96 -8.28 12.32 16.48
N THR A 97 -7.42 11.69 17.26
CA THR A 97 -5.97 11.83 17.11
C THR A 97 -5.49 11.19 15.82
N LYS A 98 -6.00 10.01 15.44
CA LYS A 98 -5.68 9.35 14.17
C LYS A 98 -6.09 10.20 12.96
N GLU A 99 -7.24 10.87 13.04
CA GLU A 99 -7.70 11.81 12.01
C GLU A 99 -6.72 12.97 11.85
N LYS A 100 -6.30 13.61 12.95
CA LYS A 100 -5.29 14.68 12.93
C LYS A 100 -3.94 14.21 12.41
N MET A 101 -3.51 12.99 12.75
CA MET A 101 -2.30 12.40 12.20
C MET A 101 -2.41 12.20 10.69
N ALA A 102 -3.59 11.82 10.20
CA ALA A 102 -3.83 11.63 8.77
C ALA A 102 -3.73 12.98 8.05
N ASP A 103 -4.32 14.03 8.61
CA ASP A 103 -4.22 15.39 8.08
C ASP A 103 -2.76 15.87 8.00
N ILE A 104 -1.96 15.63 9.05
CA ILE A 104 -0.53 15.94 9.06
C ILE A 104 0.19 15.17 7.95
N CYS A 105 -0.01 13.85 7.85
CA CYS A 105 0.66 13.05 6.82
C CYS A 105 0.29 13.53 5.41
N LYS A 106 -0.98 13.82 5.17
CA LYS A 106 -1.48 14.34 3.88
C LYS A 106 -0.90 15.71 3.55
N SER A 107 -0.91 16.65 4.50
CA SER A 107 -0.47 18.02 4.25
C SER A 107 1.00 18.12 3.87
N TYR A 108 1.83 17.25 4.43
CA TYR A 108 3.26 17.15 4.14
C TYR A 108 3.59 16.15 3.01
N GLY A 109 2.61 15.39 2.51
CA GLY A 109 2.81 14.39 1.46
C GLY A 109 3.55 13.14 1.91
N PHE A 110 3.48 12.78 3.20
CA PHE A 110 3.99 11.53 3.73
C PHE A 110 2.99 10.39 3.48
N TRP A 111 2.97 9.90 2.25
CA TRP A 111 1.96 8.96 1.78
C TRP A 111 1.93 7.58 2.47
N PRO A 112 3.07 6.95 2.84
CA PRO A 112 3.02 5.66 3.54
C PRO A 112 2.24 5.74 4.86
N GLY A 113 2.47 6.81 5.64
CA GLY A 113 1.73 7.06 6.88
C GLY A 113 0.26 7.40 6.63
N TYR A 114 -0.01 8.21 5.59
CA TYR A 114 -1.39 8.56 5.23
C TYR A 114 -2.22 7.35 4.82
N LEU A 115 -1.68 6.48 3.96
CA LEU A 115 -2.36 5.27 3.51
C LEU A 115 -2.64 4.33 4.69
N PHE A 116 -1.67 4.13 5.58
CA PHE A 116 -1.86 3.35 6.80
C PHE A 116 -3.01 3.89 7.66
N LEU A 117 -3.04 5.21 7.88
CA LEU A 117 -4.08 5.85 8.68
C LEU A 117 -5.46 5.79 8.01
N CYS A 118 -5.53 5.87 6.68
CA CYS A 118 -6.79 5.65 5.97
C CYS A 118 -7.37 4.26 6.27
N LEU A 119 -6.53 3.24 6.38
CA LEU A 119 -6.98 1.88 6.71
C LEU A 119 -7.43 1.77 8.16
N GLU A 120 -6.69 2.33 9.11
CA GLU A 120 -7.12 2.34 10.52
C GLU A 120 -8.42 3.13 10.75
N LEU A 121 -8.69 4.13 9.92
CA LEU A 121 -9.89 4.97 9.96
C LEU A 121 -11.05 4.43 9.10
N ASP A 122 -10.94 3.23 8.54
CA ASP A 122 -11.94 2.62 7.65
C ASP A 122 -12.27 3.46 6.38
N ARG A 123 -11.29 4.24 5.90
CA ARG A 123 -11.36 5.08 4.69
C ARG A 123 -10.74 4.38 3.48
N ARG A 124 -11.11 3.11 3.24
CA ARG A 124 -10.50 2.26 2.20
C ARG A 124 -10.63 2.83 0.79
N THR A 125 -11.80 3.37 0.43
CA THR A 125 -12.01 4.02 -0.88
C THR A 125 -11.03 5.16 -1.11
N GLU A 126 -10.74 5.95 -0.08
CA GLU A 126 -9.78 7.03 -0.17
C GLU A 126 -8.34 6.52 -0.30
N ALA A 127 -7.99 5.46 0.42
CA ALA A 127 -6.70 4.80 0.24
C ALA A 127 -6.51 4.34 -1.21
N PHE A 128 -7.53 3.70 -1.80
CA PHE A 128 -7.49 3.28 -3.21
C PHE A 128 -7.37 4.45 -4.19
N THR A 129 -8.10 5.55 -3.99
CA THR A 129 -7.94 6.76 -4.81
C THR A 129 -6.51 7.27 -4.77
N ASN A 130 -5.93 7.38 -3.57
CA ASN A 130 -4.55 7.84 -3.40
C ASN A 130 -3.53 6.86 -4.02
N ILE A 131 -3.76 5.55 -3.92
CA ILE A 131 -2.93 4.54 -4.59
C ILE A 131 -3.01 4.69 -6.13
N GLY A 132 -4.20 4.97 -6.67
CA GLY A 132 -4.37 5.29 -8.09
C GLY A 132 -3.52 6.49 -8.52
N HIS A 133 -3.53 7.57 -7.75
CA HIS A 133 -2.68 8.74 -7.99
C HIS A 133 -1.18 8.46 -7.86
N LEU A 134 -0.79 7.60 -6.92
CA LEU A 134 0.59 7.16 -6.74
C LEU A 134 1.09 6.28 -7.89
N ASP A 135 0.20 5.75 -8.74
CA ASP A 135 0.51 4.94 -9.92
C ASP A 135 1.53 3.81 -9.63
N ASP A 136 1.31 3.10 -8.52
CA ASP A 136 2.15 1.98 -8.10
C ASP A 136 1.32 0.77 -7.66
N LEU A 137 1.29 -0.23 -8.52
CA LEU A 137 0.59 -1.50 -8.34
C LEU A 137 1.12 -2.30 -7.14
N SER A 138 2.38 -2.09 -6.71
CA SER A 138 2.94 -2.81 -5.57
C SER A 138 2.20 -2.49 -4.27
N LEU A 139 1.57 -1.32 -4.17
CA LEU A 139 0.73 -0.93 -3.04
C LEU A 139 -0.57 -1.75 -2.94
N LEU A 140 -0.96 -2.46 -4.00
CA LEU A 140 -2.12 -3.35 -4.06
C LEU A 140 -1.74 -4.84 -4.06
N ASN A 141 -0.45 -5.18 -4.11
CA ASN A 141 0.03 -6.54 -4.34
C ASN A 141 1.06 -6.94 -3.26
N GLY A 142 0.69 -7.82 -2.33
CA GLY A 142 1.64 -8.46 -1.40
C GLY A 142 1.14 -8.62 0.03
N GLU A 143 2.01 -9.11 0.91
CA GLU A 143 1.74 -9.37 2.34
C GLU A 143 1.47 -8.07 3.15
N ALA A 144 1.98 -6.93 2.68
CA ALA A 144 1.77 -5.60 3.27
C ALA A 144 0.98 -4.63 2.36
N GLY A 145 0.54 -5.09 1.19
CA GLY A 145 -0.24 -4.30 0.23
C GLY A 145 -1.73 -4.32 0.55
N LEU A 146 -2.46 -3.29 0.11
CA LEU A 146 -3.90 -3.19 0.26
C LEU A 146 -4.60 -3.99 -0.85
N ILE A 147 -4.78 -5.30 -0.63
CA ILE A 147 -5.54 -6.14 -1.55
C ILE A 147 -7.05 -5.84 -1.37
N PRO A 148 -7.79 -5.56 -2.46
CA PRO A 148 -9.24 -5.40 -2.39
C PRO A 148 -9.94 -6.68 -1.94
N GLU A 149 -10.89 -6.52 -1.02
CA GLU A 149 -11.57 -7.62 -0.33
C GLU A 149 -12.96 -7.90 -0.93
N THR A 150 -13.63 -6.85 -1.40
CA THR A 150 -15.01 -6.92 -1.91
C THR A 150 -15.05 -6.73 -3.42
N THR A 151 -16.12 -7.22 -4.04
CA THR A 151 -16.36 -7.03 -5.48
C THR A 151 -16.46 -5.55 -5.83
N GLU A 152 -17.02 -4.74 -4.93
CA GLU A 152 -17.23 -3.31 -5.10
C GLU A 152 -15.90 -2.55 -5.11
N GLU A 153 -14.94 -2.94 -4.28
CA GLU A 153 -13.59 -2.37 -4.28
C GLU A 153 -12.84 -2.68 -5.58
N TRP A 154 -12.98 -3.90 -6.10
CA TRP A 154 -12.41 -4.27 -7.40
C TRP A 154 -13.02 -3.45 -8.53
N LYS A 155 -14.36 -3.29 -8.55
CA LYS A 155 -15.05 -2.45 -9.55
C LYS A 155 -14.59 -0.99 -9.46
N PHE A 156 -14.46 -0.46 -8.25
CA PHE A 156 -13.96 0.88 -8.00
C PHE A 156 -12.56 1.09 -8.59
N LEU A 157 -11.61 0.18 -8.32
CA LEU A 157 -10.24 0.28 -8.83
C LEU A 157 -10.16 0.16 -10.36
N LEU A 158 -10.99 -0.68 -10.97
CA LEU A 158 -11.03 -0.82 -12.43
C LEU A 158 -11.47 0.50 -13.10
N HIS A 159 -12.54 1.14 -12.60
CA HIS A 159 -12.98 2.44 -13.11
C HIS A 159 -12.00 3.55 -12.79
N LEU A 160 -11.33 3.51 -11.63
CA LEU A 160 -10.27 4.45 -11.29
C LEU A 160 -9.11 4.35 -12.31
N ALA A 161 -8.65 3.13 -12.61
CA ALA A 161 -7.58 2.90 -13.57
C ALA A 161 -7.95 3.31 -15.02
N GLU A 162 -9.20 3.11 -15.41
CA GLU A 162 -9.74 3.58 -16.69
C GLU A 162 -9.68 5.12 -16.79
N ASN A 163 -10.13 5.82 -15.75
CA ASN A 163 -10.07 7.28 -15.70
C ASN A 163 -8.65 7.83 -15.76
N HIS A 164 -7.69 7.20 -15.08
CA HIS A 164 -6.28 7.58 -15.13
C HIS A 164 -5.65 7.33 -16.50
N SER A 165 -6.04 6.25 -17.18
CA SER A 165 -5.57 5.94 -18.53
C SER A 165 -6.04 6.99 -19.53
N ALA A 166 -7.31 7.41 -19.45
CA ALA A 166 -7.88 8.48 -20.27
C ALA A 166 -7.19 9.84 -20.02
N ALA A 167 -6.91 10.17 -18.75
CA ALA A 167 -6.20 11.40 -18.39
C ALA A 167 -4.73 11.42 -18.86
N SER A 168 -4.05 10.28 -18.81
CA SER A 168 -2.64 10.13 -19.22
C SER A 168 -2.44 10.25 -20.74
N HIS A 169 -3.42 9.81 -21.54
CA HIS A 169 -3.40 10.00 -22.99
C HIS A 169 -3.43 11.49 -23.41
N HIS A 170 -4.00 12.36 -22.58
CA HIS A 170 -3.98 13.81 -22.82
C HIS A 170 -2.64 14.47 -22.44
N HIS A 171 -1.90 13.93 -21.47
CA HIS A 171 -0.61 14.51 -21.03
C HIS A 171 0.59 14.09 -21.88
N SER A 172 0.48 13.02 -22.69
CA SER A 172 1.55 12.55 -23.57
C SER A 172 1.91 13.52 -24.71
N ILE A 173 1.11 14.56 -24.97
CA ILE A 173 1.36 15.50 -26.09
C ILE A 173 2.22 16.70 -25.66
N HIS A 174 2.45 16.92 -24.37
CA HIS A 174 3.14 18.12 -23.89
C HIS A 174 4.01 17.83 -22.66
N ASN A 175 5.21 17.29 -22.86
CA ASN A 175 6.41 17.77 -22.18
C ASN A 175 7.67 17.17 -22.81
N GLY A 176 8.46 18.06 -23.42
CA GLY A 176 9.67 17.72 -24.16
C GLY A 176 10.85 17.34 -23.26
N ASN A 177 11.76 16.59 -23.87
CA ASN A 177 13.19 16.54 -23.55
C ASN A 177 13.58 16.20 -22.10
N ALA A 178 13.40 14.94 -21.72
CA ALA A 178 14.33 14.28 -20.81
C ALA A 178 14.65 12.90 -21.35
N VAL A 179 15.92 12.69 -21.72
CA VAL A 179 16.47 11.38 -22.11
C VAL A 179 16.46 10.49 -20.86
N SER A 180 15.38 9.74 -20.65
CA SER A 180 15.37 8.63 -19.70
C SER A 180 15.78 7.36 -20.44
N ASN A 181 17.07 7.06 -20.35
CA ASN A 181 17.63 5.80 -20.79
C ASN A 181 17.29 4.74 -19.73
N GLY A 182 16.15 4.09 -19.92
CA GLY A 182 15.60 3.05 -19.06
C GLY A 182 14.13 2.91 -19.39
N SER A 183 13.72 1.76 -19.94
CA SER A 183 12.31 1.43 -20.16
C SER A 183 11.49 1.89 -18.95
N PRO A 184 10.43 2.71 -19.10
CA PRO A 184 9.53 2.92 -17.99
C PRO A 184 9.00 1.54 -17.61
N SER A 185 9.10 1.16 -16.35
CA SER A 185 8.57 -0.11 -15.87
C SER A 185 7.04 -0.02 -15.82
N TRP A 186 6.41 -0.04 -17.01
CA TRP A 186 4.97 -0.12 -17.20
C TRP A 186 4.34 -1.34 -16.50
N GLU A 187 5.17 -2.31 -16.10
CA GLU A 187 4.77 -3.51 -15.37
C GLU A 187 4.13 -3.22 -14.01
N ASN A 188 4.46 -2.10 -13.35
CA ASN A 188 3.95 -1.76 -12.01
C ASN A 188 3.06 -0.51 -11.97
N CYS A 189 2.60 0.01 -13.11
CA CYS A 189 1.65 1.13 -13.12
C CYS A 189 0.20 0.64 -12.87
N ILE A 190 -0.66 1.53 -12.41
CA ILE A 190 -2.10 1.30 -12.23
C ILE A 190 -2.79 1.45 -13.60
N THR A 191 -2.93 0.34 -14.30
CA THR A 191 -3.66 0.26 -15.57
C THR A 191 -4.81 -0.72 -15.47
N VAL A 192 -5.82 -0.59 -16.35
CA VAL A 192 -6.93 -1.55 -16.40
C VAL A 192 -6.42 -2.97 -16.59
N GLU A 193 -5.40 -3.17 -17.43
CA GLU A 193 -4.78 -4.48 -17.66
C GLU A 193 -4.11 -5.02 -16.40
N ASN A 194 -3.27 -4.22 -15.73
CA ASN A 194 -2.55 -4.66 -14.53
C ASN A 194 -3.51 -4.93 -13.35
N ILE A 195 -4.55 -4.12 -13.18
CA ILE A 195 -5.62 -4.36 -12.19
C ILE A 195 -6.41 -5.62 -12.53
N SER A 196 -6.71 -5.85 -13.82
CA SER A 196 -7.38 -7.08 -14.27
C SER A 196 -6.54 -8.33 -13.96
N LEU A 197 -5.24 -8.28 -14.26
CA LEU A 197 -4.30 -9.36 -13.93
C LEU A 197 -4.24 -9.61 -12.41
N LEU A 198 -4.20 -8.55 -11.61
CA LEU A 198 -4.19 -8.64 -10.16
C LEU A 198 -5.50 -9.24 -9.62
N LEU A 199 -6.65 -8.82 -10.15
CA LEU A 199 -7.97 -9.39 -9.85
C LEU A 199 -8.00 -10.89 -10.15
N ALA A 200 -7.55 -11.30 -11.35
CA ALA A 200 -7.51 -12.71 -11.74
C ALA A 200 -6.59 -13.54 -10.83
N LYS A 201 -5.48 -12.96 -10.36
CA LYS A 201 -4.59 -13.59 -9.38
C LYS A 201 -5.23 -13.70 -7.99
N ALA A 202 -5.99 -12.69 -7.56
CA ALA A 202 -6.58 -12.63 -6.22
C ALA A 202 -7.82 -13.54 -6.06
N ILE A 203 -8.77 -13.49 -7.01
CA ILE A 203 -10.05 -14.22 -6.90
C ILE A 203 -10.19 -15.38 -7.89
N GLY A 204 -9.20 -15.57 -8.76
CA GLY A 204 -9.19 -16.60 -9.80
C GLY A 204 -9.84 -16.13 -11.11
N PRO A 205 -9.37 -16.66 -12.26
CA PRO A 205 -9.80 -16.20 -13.59
C PRO A 205 -11.29 -16.43 -13.86
N ASN A 206 -11.88 -17.50 -13.30
CA ASN A 206 -13.29 -17.82 -13.51
C ASN A 206 -14.25 -16.84 -12.80
N ARG A 207 -13.80 -16.21 -11.71
CA ARG A 207 -14.56 -15.17 -11.00
C ARG A 207 -14.23 -13.76 -11.50
N ALA A 208 -13.00 -13.55 -11.94
CA ALA A 208 -12.55 -12.26 -12.48
C ALA A 208 -13.23 -11.91 -13.82
N LEU A 209 -13.37 -12.88 -14.73
CA LEU A 209 -13.93 -12.65 -16.07
C LEU A 209 -15.38 -12.10 -16.05
N PRO A 210 -16.34 -12.69 -15.30
CA PRO A 210 -17.68 -12.12 -15.18
C PRO A 210 -17.69 -10.71 -14.59
N LEU A 211 -16.82 -10.43 -13.61
CA LEU A 211 -16.73 -9.10 -13.01
C LEU A 211 -16.22 -8.06 -14.01
N LEU A 212 -15.20 -8.41 -14.82
CA LEU A 212 -14.72 -7.54 -15.90
C LEU A 212 -15.80 -7.31 -16.96
N GLN A 213 -16.61 -8.33 -17.27
CA GLN A 213 -17.76 -8.23 -18.17
C GLN A 213 -18.82 -7.26 -17.66
N GLU A 214 -19.18 -7.37 -16.38
CA GLU A 214 -20.14 -6.45 -15.74
C GLU A 214 -19.69 -4.99 -15.80
N CYS A 215 -18.37 -4.75 -15.70
CA CYS A 215 -17.80 -3.41 -15.79
C CYS A 215 -17.55 -2.92 -17.23
N GLY A 216 -17.80 -3.76 -18.25
CA GLY A 216 -17.61 -3.40 -19.66
C GLY A 216 -16.21 -3.65 -20.23
N PHE A 217 -15.28 -4.24 -19.46
CA PHE A 217 -13.88 -4.46 -19.87
C PHE A 217 -13.64 -5.75 -20.67
N SER A 218 -14.70 -6.44 -21.11
CA SER A 218 -14.57 -7.78 -21.74
C SER A 218 -14.16 -7.79 -23.21
N LEU A 219 -14.17 -6.65 -23.91
CA LEU A 219 -14.04 -6.65 -25.37
C LEU A 219 -12.59 -6.54 -25.90
N GLU A 220 -11.62 -6.21 -25.03
CA GLU A 220 -10.20 -6.01 -25.41
C GLU A 220 -9.23 -6.61 -24.37
N LEU A 221 -9.51 -7.83 -23.88
CA LEU A 221 -8.55 -8.49 -22.99
C LEU A 221 -7.28 -8.85 -23.75
N SER A 222 -6.13 -8.37 -23.27
CA SER A 222 -4.84 -8.56 -23.93
C SER A 222 -4.45 -10.05 -24.04
N GLU A 223 -3.58 -10.37 -24.99
CA GLU A 223 -2.97 -11.70 -25.11
C GLU A 223 -2.25 -12.11 -23.82
N ARG A 224 -1.64 -11.12 -23.14
CA ARG A 224 -1.01 -11.29 -21.83
C ARG A 224 -2.02 -11.72 -20.77
N PHE A 225 -3.16 -11.04 -20.65
CA PHE A 225 -4.21 -11.41 -19.70
C PHE A 225 -4.75 -12.82 -19.96
N THR A 226 -5.01 -13.14 -21.23
CA THR A 226 -5.50 -14.46 -21.64
C THR A 226 -4.50 -15.56 -21.27
N SER A 227 -3.23 -15.37 -21.58
CA SER A 227 -2.15 -16.31 -21.26
C SER A 227 -2.00 -16.53 -19.75
N VAL A 228 -2.01 -15.47 -18.96
CA VAL A 228 -1.93 -15.56 -17.49
C VAL A 228 -3.15 -16.29 -16.92
N CYS A 229 -4.35 -16.02 -17.42
CA CYS A 229 -5.56 -16.73 -16.98
C CYS A 229 -5.50 -18.23 -17.26
N GLU A 230 -4.95 -18.65 -18.39
CA GLU A 230 -4.77 -20.07 -18.71
C GLU A 230 -3.78 -20.73 -17.75
N ILE A 231 -2.64 -20.08 -17.48
CA ILE A 231 -1.65 -20.56 -16.51
C ILE A 231 -2.28 -20.69 -15.12
N LEU A 232 -3.04 -19.69 -14.67
CA LEU A 232 -3.73 -19.72 -13.38
C LEU A 232 -4.75 -20.85 -13.30
N ARG A 233 -5.53 -21.12 -14.36
CA ARG A 233 -6.46 -22.27 -14.40
C ARG A 233 -5.74 -23.61 -14.28
N ILE A 234 -4.61 -23.77 -14.97
CA ILE A 234 -3.81 -24.99 -14.91
C ILE A 234 -3.22 -25.16 -13.51
N ALA A 235 -2.67 -24.09 -12.93
CA ALA A 235 -2.11 -24.08 -11.59
C ALA A 235 -3.17 -24.45 -10.54
N GLU A 236 -4.34 -23.82 -10.60
CA GLU A 236 -5.46 -24.11 -9.69
C GLU A 236 -5.91 -25.57 -9.79
N LYS A 237 -6.04 -26.12 -11.01
CA LYS A 237 -6.40 -27.53 -11.21
C LYS A 237 -5.37 -28.48 -10.60
N ARG A 238 -4.07 -28.18 -10.77
CA ARG A 238 -2.97 -28.96 -10.18
C ARG A 238 -2.96 -28.87 -8.66
N GLN A 239 -3.15 -27.67 -8.11
CA GLN A 239 -3.21 -27.45 -6.67
C GLN A 239 -4.38 -28.20 -6.03
N ARG A 240 -5.58 -28.14 -6.64
CA ARG A 240 -6.75 -28.92 -6.18
C ARG A 240 -6.48 -30.43 -6.18
N ALA A 241 -5.88 -30.97 -7.24
CA ALA A 241 -5.54 -32.39 -7.33
C ALA A 241 -4.50 -32.83 -6.28
N LEU A 242 -3.50 -31.98 -6.02
CA LEU A 242 -2.50 -32.23 -4.99
C LEU A 242 -3.12 -32.24 -3.59
N ILE A 243 -3.94 -31.23 -3.26
CA ILE A 243 -4.65 -31.15 -1.97
C ILE A 243 -5.52 -32.38 -1.78
N GLN A 244 -6.30 -32.76 -2.79
CA GLN A 244 -7.16 -33.94 -2.73
C GLN A 244 -6.35 -35.23 -2.45
N SER A 245 -5.25 -35.43 -3.16
CA SER A 245 -4.35 -36.57 -2.96
C SER A 245 -3.74 -36.58 -1.55
N MET A 246 -3.35 -35.42 -1.02
CA MET A 246 -2.84 -35.30 0.34
C MET A 246 -3.92 -35.64 1.38
N LEU A 247 -5.14 -35.12 1.22
CA LEU A 247 -6.26 -35.41 2.13
C LEU A 247 -6.62 -36.90 2.13
N GLU A 248 -6.68 -37.54 0.97
CA GLU A 248 -6.92 -38.99 0.84
C GLU A 248 -5.83 -39.84 1.50
N ARG A 249 -4.59 -39.34 1.51
CA ARG A 249 -3.46 -40.03 2.17
C ARG A 249 -3.51 -39.83 3.69
N CYS A 250 -3.86 -38.63 4.16
CA CYS A 250 -4.10 -38.36 5.57
C CYS A 250 -5.25 -39.21 6.13
N ASP A 251 -6.37 -39.30 5.41
CA ASP A 251 -7.52 -40.12 5.81
C ASP A 251 -7.13 -41.60 5.96
N ARG A 252 -6.48 -42.18 4.93
CA ARG A 252 -5.98 -43.56 4.99
C ARG A 252 -5.01 -43.80 6.15
N PHE A 253 -4.12 -42.85 6.43
CA PHE A 253 -3.20 -42.95 7.56
C PHE A 253 -3.92 -42.95 8.90
N LEU A 254 -4.89 -42.06 9.09
CA LEU A 254 -5.68 -41.99 10.33
C LEU A 254 -6.46 -43.29 10.57
N TRP A 255 -7.09 -43.85 9.54
CA TRP A 255 -7.78 -45.13 9.65
C TRP A 255 -6.83 -46.30 9.98
N SER A 256 -5.60 -46.27 9.47
CA SER A 256 -4.59 -47.31 9.77
C SER A 256 -4.05 -47.26 11.21
N GLN A 257 -4.18 -46.13 11.91
CA GLN A 257 -3.75 -45.96 13.31
C GLN A 257 -4.84 -46.33 14.32
N GLN A 258 -6.09 -46.45 13.87
CA GLN A 258 -7.26 -46.76 14.69
C GLN A 258 -7.66 -48.25 14.68
N ALA A 259 -7.02 -49.04 13.82
CA ALA A 259 -7.14 -50.50 13.73
C ALA A 259 -5.98 -51.20 14.45
#